data_AF-A0AAN7VS99-F1
#
_entry.id   AF-A0AAN7VS99-F1
#
_cell.length_a   1.000
_cell.length_b   1.000
_cell.length_c   1.000
_cell.angle_alpha   90.00
_cell.angle_beta   90.00
_cell.angle_gamma   90.00
#
_symmetry.space_group_name_H-M   'P 1'
#
loop_
_entity.id
_entity.type
_entity.pdbx_description
1 polymer ?
#
loop_
_entity_poly.entity_id
_entity_poly.type
_entity_poly.pdbx_seq_one_letter_code
_entity_poly.pdbx_strand_id
1 'polypeptide(L)'
;MQSENKNNNGHRLLQLCTENNLIIMNTFFIHKDIHKYTREAPSRNEKSIIDYIVINKSFRKEIKDVKVRRGAEIYSDHYLVIAKIHLKTKAVETIKSIKHKKKAIRVYKLKEKKVWAEFGKQVEEKLEADSKQYE
;
A
#
# COMPACT_ATOMS: atom_id res chain seq x y z
N MET A 1 13.61 -34.66 -2.27
CA MET A 1 12.59 -33.71 -1.80
C MET A 1 12.71 -33.64 -0.29
N GLN A 2 13.33 -32.60 0.25
CA GLN A 2 13.53 -32.47 1.70
C GLN A 2 12.18 -32.14 2.35
N SER A 3 11.73 -33.01 3.25
CA SER A 3 10.63 -32.74 4.17
C SER A 3 11.13 -31.73 5.21
N GLU A 4 11.01 -30.45 4.92
CA GLU A 4 11.14 -29.42 5.96
C GLU A 4 9.96 -29.58 6.93
N ASN A 5 10.29 -29.81 8.21
CA ASN A 5 9.35 -29.97 9.31
C ASN A 5 8.39 -28.78 9.39
N LYS A 6 7.19 -28.90 8.81
CA LYS A 6 6.11 -27.95 9.01
C LYS A 6 5.66 -28.06 10.47
N ASN A 7 5.77 -26.97 11.20
CA ASN A 7 5.22 -26.92 12.56
C ASN A 7 3.68 -26.99 12.52
N ASN A 8 3.04 -27.21 13.67
CA ASN A 8 1.58 -27.32 13.77
C ASN A 8 0.84 -26.12 13.14
N ASN A 9 1.40 -24.90 13.27
CA ASN A 9 0.82 -23.70 12.65
C ASN A 9 0.84 -23.77 11.12
N GLY A 10 1.92 -24.27 10.52
CA GLY A 10 2.03 -24.51 9.09
C GLY A 10 1.00 -25.52 8.59
N HIS A 11 0.76 -26.60 9.35
CA HIS A 11 -0.30 -27.57 9.03
C HIS A 11 -1.69 -26.95 9.06
N ARG A 12 -2.01 -26.17 10.11
CA ARG A 12 -3.29 -25.47 10.24
C ARG A 12 -3.50 -24.44 9.12
N LEU A 13 -2.46 -23.71 8.72
CA LEU A 13 -2.53 -22.77 7.60
C LEU A 13 -2.86 -23.50 6.29
N LEU A 14 -2.17 -24.62 6.02
CA LEU A 14 -2.43 -25.41 4.81
C LEU A 14 -3.84 -26.03 4.81
N GLN A 15 -4.31 -26.50 5.96
CA GLN A 15 -5.66 -27.01 6.12
C GLN A 15 -6.68 -25.90 5.82
N LEU A 16 -6.55 -24.72 6.44
CA LEU A 16 -7.40 -23.56 6.19
C LEU A 16 -7.44 -23.21 4.70
N CYS A 17 -6.27 -23.17 4.04
CA CYS A 17 -6.20 -22.85 2.62
C CYS A 17 -6.86 -23.92 1.74
N THR A 18 -6.70 -25.19 2.09
CA THR A 18 -7.26 -26.31 1.32
C THR A 18 -8.79 -26.33 1.43
N GLU A 19 -9.32 -26.17 2.64
CA GLU A 19 -10.77 -26.18 2.91
C GLU A 19 -11.51 -25.00 2.26
N ASN A 20 -10.84 -23.84 2.14
CA ASN A 20 -11.46 -22.60 1.68
C ASN A 20 -11.07 -22.20 0.24
N ASN A 21 -10.44 -23.10 -0.51
CA ASN A 21 -9.96 -22.83 -1.87
C ASN A 21 -9.06 -21.58 -1.96
N LEU A 22 -8.15 -21.43 -0.99
CA LEU A 22 -7.17 -20.36 -0.93
C LEU A 22 -5.79 -20.86 -1.36
N ILE A 23 -4.93 -19.94 -1.79
CA ILE A 23 -3.55 -20.22 -2.19
C ILE A 23 -2.58 -19.26 -1.51
N ILE A 24 -1.41 -19.78 -1.11
CA ILE A 24 -0.34 -19.02 -0.47
C ILE A 24 0.60 -18.46 -1.53
N MET A 25 0.47 -17.17 -1.84
CA MET A 25 1.13 -16.57 -3.01
C MET A 25 2.65 -16.39 -2.87
N ASN A 26 3.18 -16.38 -1.64
CA ASN A 26 4.61 -16.21 -1.37
C ASN A 26 5.50 -17.27 -2.07
N THR A 27 4.93 -18.42 -2.44
CA THR A 27 5.65 -19.54 -3.07
C THR A 27 5.50 -19.62 -4.59
N PHE A 28 4.64 -18.78 -5.19
CA PHE A 28 4.31 -18.86 -6.62
C PHE A 28 5.32 -18.16 -7.54
N PHE A 29 6.19 -17.33 -6.98
CA PHE A 29 7.16 -16.52 -7.72
C PHE A 29 8.58 -16.88 -7.30
N ILE A 30 9.47 -17.01 -8.30
CA ILE A 30 10.87 -17.31 -8.04
C ILE A 30 11.59 -16.00 -7.72
N HIS A 31 12.18 -15.93 -6.54
CA HIS A 31 12.89 -14.76 -6.06
C HIS A 31 14.25 -15.13 -5.46
N LYS A 32 15.11 -14.11 -5.31
CA LYS A 32 16.29 -14.19 -4.44
C LYS A 32 15.84 -14.24 -2.98
N ASP A 33 16.63 -14.86 -2.12
CA ASP A 33 16.28 -15.07 -0.71
C ASP A 33 16.02 -13.77 0.06
N ILE A 34 16.70 -12.68 -0.31
CA ILE A 34 16.45 -11.33 0.21
C ILE A 34 15.00 -10.86 0.04
N HIS A 35 14.27 -11.43 -0.91
CA HIS A 35 12.88 -11.12 -1.24
C HIS A 35 11.89 -12.21 -0.78
N LYS A 36 12.35 -13.28 -0.13
CA LYS A 36 11.50 -14.38 0.38
C LYS A 36 11.27 -14.30 1.89
N TYR A 37 12.33 -14.13 2.66
CA TYR A 37 12.27 -14.20 4.12
C TYR A 37 11.61 -12.96 4.71
N THR A 38 10.53 -13.16 5.46
CA THR A 38 9.69 -12.08 6.01
C THR A 38 10.14 -11.65 7.40
N ARG A 39 10.96 -12.47 8.06
CA ARG A 39 11.59 -12.15 9.34
C ARG A 39 13.05 -12.56 9.33
N GLU A 40 13.88 -11.74 9.96
CA GLU A 40 15.31 -12.00 10.16
C GLU A 40 15.68 -11.64 11.60
N ALA A 41 16.27 -12.58 12.31
CA ALA A 41 16.76 -12.38 13.67
C ALA A 41 18.30 -12.35 13.64
N PRO A 42 18.93 -11.16 13.59
CA PRO A 42 20.38 -11.04 13.40
C PRO A 42 21.18 -11.72 14.51
N SER A 43 20.68 -11.64 15.75
CA SER A 43 21.31 -12.24 16.92
C SER A 43 21.41 -13.77 16.87
N ARG A 44 20.48 -14.42 16.15
CA ARG A 44 20.39 -15.88 16.04
C ARG A 44 20.78 -16.40 14.66
N ASN A 45 21.12 -15.52 13.73
CA ASN A 45 21.34 -15.84 12.32
C ASN A 45 20.19 -16.67 11.70
N GLU A 46 18.96 -16.40 12.13
CA GLU A 46 17.75 -17.12 11.72
C GLU A 46 16.94 -16.29 10.72
N LYS A 47 16.40 -16.96 9.70
CA LYS A 47 15.51 -16.38 8.70
C LYS A 47 14.27 -17.25 8.57
N SER A 48 13.09 -16.63 8.51
CA SER A 48 11.83 -17.36 8.44
C SER A 48 10.80 -16.66 7.56
N ILE A 49 9.89 -17.46 7.00
CA ILE A 49 8.67 -16.97 6.35
C ILE A 49 7.54 -17.21 7.36
N ILE A 50 7.04 -16.14 7.96
CA ILE A 50 5.92 -16.22 8.92
C ILE A 50 4.77 -15.28 8.57
N ASP A 51 4.98 -14.40 7.60
CA ASP A 51 3.97 -13.49 7.07
C ASP A 51 3.56 -13.94 5.65
N TYR A 52 2.28 -14.17 5.44
CA TYR A 52 1.77 -14.76 4.20
C TYR A 52 0.70 -13.90 3.55
N ILE A 53 0.76 -13.79 2.23
CA ILE A 53 -0.34 -13.26 1.43
C ILE A 53 -1.12 -14.46 0.88
N VAL A 54 -2.32 -14.63 1.41
CA VAL A 54 -3.25 -15.69 1.03
C VAL A 54 -4.41 -15.07 0.26
N ILE A 55 -4.74 -15.65 -0.89
CA ILE A 55 -5.86 -15.18 -1.72
C ILE A 55 -6.76 -16.34 -2.13
N ASN A 56 -8.00 -16.04 -2.49
CA ASN A 56 -8.85 -17.02 -3.13
C ASN A 56 -8.27 -17.43 -4.49
N LYS A 57 -8.28 -18.73 -4.79
CA LYS A 57 -7.69 -19.31 -6.00
C LYS A 57 -8.23 -18.69 -7.30
N SER A 58 -9.46 -18.17 -7.29
CA SER A 58 -10.05 -17.47 -8.43
C SER A 58 -9.28 -16.21 -8.84
N PHE A 59 -8.66 -15.50 -7.89
CA PHE A 59 -7.88 -14.27 -8.13
C PHE A 59 -6.40 -14.53 -8.43
N ARG A 60 -6.01 -15.78 -8.67
CA ARG A 60 -4.60 -16.16 -8.90
C ARG A 60 -3.97 -15.44 -10.10
N LYS A 61 -4.76 -15.12 -11.14
CA LYS A 61 -4.24 -14.53 -12.39
C LYS A 61 -4.00 -13.01 -12.27
N GLU A 62 -4.62 -12.41 -11.27
CA GLU A 62 -4.64 -10.98 -10.96
C GLU A 62 -3.39 -10.60 -10.18
N ILE A 63 -2.88 -11.50 -9.33
CA ILE A 63 -1.60 -11.29 -8.64
C ILE A 63 -0.45 -11.46 -9.64
N LYS A 64 0.43 -10.46 -9.70
CA LYS A 64 1.57 -10.39 -10.61
C LYS A 64 2.90 -10.65 -9.92
N ASP A 65 2.98 -10.40 -8.62
CA ASP A 65 4.19 -10.57 -7.84
C ASP A 65 3.83 -10.61 -6.35
N VAL A 66 4.56 -11.39 -5.55
CA VAL A 66 4.50 -11.34 -4.09
C VAL A 66 5.91 -11.48 -3.54
N LYS A 67 6.39 -10.43 -2.87
CA LYS A 67 7.77 -10.39 -2.38
C LYS A 67 7.95 -9.52 -1.16
N VAL A 68 9.06 -9.74 -0.47
CA VAL A 68 9.51 -8.92 0.65
C VAL A 68 10.21 -7.65 0.15
N ARG A 69 9.86 -6.50 0.75
CA ARG A 69 10.48 -5.20 0.53
C ARG A 69 11.25 -4.75 1.77
N ARG A 70 12.56 -4.97 1.74
CA ARG A 70 13.49 -4.63 2.84
C ARG A 70 13.75 -3.13 3.03
N GLY A 71 13.53 -2.30 2.00
CA GLY A 71 13.74 -0.85 2.09
C GLY A 71 12.58 -0.06 2.72
N ALA A 72 11.57 -0.76 3.27
CA ALA A 72 10.55 -0.13 4.10
C ALA A 72 11.00 -0.33 5.55
N GLU A 73 11.53 0.73 6.15
CA GLU A 73 11.97 0.70 7.55
C GLU A 73 10.76 0.61 8.46
N ILE A 74 10.61 -0.56 9.06
CA ILE A 74 9.72 -0.84 10.16
C ILE A 74 10.69 -1.25 11.26
N TYR A 75 10.73 -0.56 12.40
CA TYR A 75 11.65 -0.86 13.51
C TYR A 75 11.25 -2.19 14.20
N SER A 76 11.30 -3.29 13.45
CA SER A 76 10.87 -4.64 13.79
C SER A 76 11.82 -5.65 13.15
N ASP A 77 11.84 -6.87 13.67
CA ASP A 77 12.49 -8.03 13.05
C ASP A 77 11.72 -8.57 11.82
N HIS A 78 10.54 -8.00 11.54
CA HIS A 78 9.73 -8.29 10.35
C HIS A 78 9.99 -7.31 9.20
N TYR A 79 10.02 -7.85 7.99
CA TYR A 79 10.02 -7.12 6.74
C TYR A 79 8.64 -7.08 6.09
N LEU A 80 8.34 -5.98 5.41
CA LEU A 80 7.09 -5.80 4.70
C LEU A 80 6.93 -6.78 3.52
N VAL A 81 5.84 -7.54 3.51
CA VAL A 81 5.43 -8.38 2.37
C VAL A 81 4.46 -7.59 1.49
N ILE A 82 4.73 -7.55 0.18
CA ILE A 82 3.95 -6.78 -0.80
C ILE A 82 3.44 -7.70 -1.89
N ALA A 83 2.15 -7.54 -2.23
CA ALA A 83 1.56 -8.10 -3.43
C ALA A 83 1.39 -7.02 -4.51
N LYS A 84 1.80 -7.31 -5.74
CA LYS A 84 1.44 -6.53 -6.91
C LYS A 84 0.19 -7.14 -7.52
N ILE A 85 -0.90 -6.39 -7.51
CA ILE A 85 -2.21 -6.86 -8.00
C ILE A 85 -2.62 -6.05 -9.22
N HIS A 86 -3.11 -6.74 -10.26
CA HIS A 86 -3.73 -6.15 -11.43
C HIS A 86 -5.19 -6.56 -11.50
N LEU A 87 -6.07 -5.70 -10.99
CA LEU A 87 -7.51 -5.89 -11.04
C LEU A 87 -8.05 -5.36 -12.37
N LYS A 88 -8.75 -6.22 -13.13
CA LYS A 88 -9.54 -5.77 -14.28
C LYS A 88 -10.89 -5.29 -13.77
N THR A 89 -11.02 -4.00 -13.44
CA THR A 89 -12.31 -3.41 -13.09
C THR A 89 -12.89 -2.67 -14.30
N LYS A 90 -14.22 -2.71 -14.46
CA LYS A 90 -14.95 -1.79 -15.36
C LYS A 90 -14.93 -0.34 -14.86
N ALA A 91 -14.42 -0.10 -13.64
CA ALA A 91 -14.51 1.17 -12.90
C ALA A 91 -13.44 2.22 -13.26
N VAL A 92 -12.62 1.99 -14.28
CA VAL A 92 -11.62 2.99 -14.73
C VAL A 92 -12.31 4.25 -15.28
N GLU A 93 -13.56 4.17 -15.73
CA GLU A 93 -14.33 5.33 -16.15
C GLU A 93 -14.68 6.27 -14.98
N THR A 94 -14.94 5.72 -13.78
CA THR A 94 -15.38 6.49 -12.61
C THR A 94 -14.23 7.22 -11.89
N ILE A 95 -13.00 6.71 -11.94
CA ILE A 95 -11.85 7.40 -11.33
C ILE A 95 -11.31 8.52 -12.26
N LYS A 96 -11.45 8.36 -13.59
CA LYS A 96 -11.12 9.42 -14.55
C LYS A 96 -12.04 10.63 -14.38
N SER A 97 -13.33 10.42 -14.08
CA SER A 97 -14.27 11.51 -13.84
C SER A 97 -14.02 12.26 -12.53
N ILE A 98 -13.56 11.59 -11.46
CA ILE A 98 -13.18 12.24 -10.18
C ILE A 98 -11.89 13.07 -10.32
N LYS A 99 -10.93 12.63 -11.15
CA LYS A 99 -9.73 13.43 -11.46
C LYS A 99 -10.03 14.70 -12.27
N HIS A 100 -11.23 14.85 -12.82
CA HIS A 100 -11.64 16.02 -13.58
C HIS A 100 -12.57 16.92 -12.75
N LYS A 101 -11.96 17.70 -11.85
CA LYS A 101 -12.34 19.09 -11.50
C LYS A 101 -11.42 19.68 -10.41
N LYS A 102 -10.10 19.53 -10.51
CA LYS A 102 -9.23 20.51 -9.82
C LYS A 102 -9.39 21.83 -10.56
N LYS A 103 -10.11 22.79 -9.97
CA LYS A 103 -10.29 24.13 -10.56
C LYS A 103 -8.89 24.73 -10.76
N ALA A 104 -8.52 25.03 -12.00
CA ALA A 104 -7.22 25.60 -12.29
C ALA A 104 -7.09 26.97 -11.62
N ILE A 105 -6.17 27.09 -10.67
CA ILE A 105 -5.87 28.36 -10.00
C ILE A 105 -5.01 29.18 -10.97
N ARG A 106 -5.58 30.27 -11.49
CA ARG A 106 -4.92 31.16 -12.45
C ARG A 106 -4.03 32.18 -11.72
N VAL A 107 -2.93 31.72 -11.12
CA VAL A 107 -2.01 32.54 -10.31
C VAL A 107 -1.51 33.78 -11.08
N TYR A 108 -1.34 33.67 -12.40
CA TYR A 108 -0.91 34.80 -13.25
C TYR A 108 -1.85 36.01 -13.21
N LYS A 109 -3.14 35.84 -12.89
CA LYS A 109 -4.10 36.94 -12.76
C LYS A 109 -3.80 37.86 -11.58
N LEU A 110 -3.04 37.39 -10.57
CA LEU A 110 -2.59 38.22 -9.45
C LEU A 110 -1.60 39.32 -9.88
N LYS A 111 -1.09 39.28 -11.12
CA LYS A 111 -0.28 40.38 -11.68
C LYS A 111 -1.11 41.62 -12.01
N GLU A 112 -2.43 41.48 -12.14
CA GLU A 112 -3.35 42.59 -12.38
C GLU A 112 -3.59 43.34 -11.05
N LYS A 113 -3.29 44.64 -11.00
CA LYS A 113 -3.40 45.46 -9.77
C LYS A 113 -4.78 45.38 -9.10
N LYS A 114 -5.85 45.34 -9.91
CA LYS A 114 -7.24 45.24 -9.40
C LYS A 114 -7.48 43.92 -8.68
N VAL A 115 -7.05 42.81 -9.29
CA VAL A 115 -7.20 41.46 -8.73
C VAL A 115 -6.35 41.29 -7.47
N TRP A 116 -5.14 41.87 -7.46
CA TRP A 116 -4.28 41.86 -6.27
C TRP A 116 -4.89 42.60 -5.09
N ALA A 117 -5.44 43.80 -5.32
CA ALA A 117 -6.07 44.59 -4.27
C ALA A 117 -7.31 43.91 -3.70
N GLU A 118 -8.15 43.33 -4.56
CA GLU A 118 -9.34 42.59 -4.14
C GLU A 118 -8.97 41.32 -3.35
N PHE A 119 -7.94 40.59 -3.80
CA PHE A 119 -7.42 39.42 -3.08
C PHE A 119 -6.86 39.79 -1.71
N GLY A 120 -6.07 40.87 -1.61
CA GLY A 120 -5.51 41.36 -0.34
C GLY A 120 -6.60 41.67 0.68
N LYS A 121 -7.66 42.38 0.26
CA LYS A 121 -8.82 42.68 1.11
C LYS A 121 -9.49 41.42 1.65
N GLN A 122 -9.67 40.40 0.79
CA GLN A 122 -10.28 39.12 1.20
C GLN A 122 -9.41 38.31 2.17
N VAL A 123 -8.08 38.44 2.07
CA VAL A 123 -7.14 37.79 3.00
C VAL A 123 -7.21 38.46 4.37
N GLU A 124 -7.21 39.78 4.39
CA GLU A 124 -7.29 40.58 5.62
C GLU A 124 -8.62 40.32 6.37
N GLU A 125 -9.75 40.33 5.65
CA GLU A 125 -11.07 40.00 6.21
C GLU A 125 -11.12 38.59 6.82
N LYS A 126 -10.45 37.61 6.20
CA LYS A 126 -10.35 36.25 6.76
C LYS A 126 -9.45 36.16 7.97
N LEU A 127 -8.33 36.88 7.99
CA LEU A 127 -7.43 36.91 9.15
C LEU A 127 -8.13 37.53 10.37
N GLU A 128 -8.90 38.58 10.17
CA GLU A 128 -9.72 39.19 11.21
C GLU A 128 -10.87 38.28 11.68
N ALA A 129 -11.48 37.51 10.77
CA ALA A 129 -12.51 36.54 11.12
C ALA A 129 -11.93 35.37 11.94
N ASP A 130 -10.76 34.87 11.56
CA ASP A 130 -10.08 33.78 12.27
C ASP A 130 -9.55 34.24 13.64
N SER A 131 -9.10 35.49 13.79
CA SER A 131 -8.65 36.01 15.10
C SER A 131 -9.80 36.17 16.09
N LYS A 132 -11.01 36.54 15.63
CA LYS A 132 -12.22 36.65 16.46
C LYS A 132 -12.81 35.31 16.87
N GLN A 133 -12.35 34.20 16.30
CA GLN A 133 -12.78 32.84 16.69
C GLN A 133 -12.10 32.38 18.00
N TYR A 134 -11.05 33.06 18.45
CA TYR A 134 -10.27 32.72 19.64
C TYR A 134 -10.39 33.76 20.78
N GLU A 135 -11.33 34.71 20.66
CA GLU A 135 -11.80 35.60 21.75
C GLU A 135 -13.17 35.14 22.25
#